data_AF-A0A0Q3Q1P6-F1
#
_entry.id   AF-A0A0Q3Q1P6-F1
#
_cell.length_a   1.000
_cell.length_b   1.000
_cell.length_c   1.000
_cell.angle_alpha   90.00
_cell.angle_beta   90.00
_cell.angle_gamma   90.00
#
_symmetry.space_group_name_H-M   'P 1'
#
loop_
_entity.id
_entity.type
_entity.pdbx_description
1 polymer ?
#
loop_
_entity_poly.entity_id
_entity_poly.type
_entity_poly.pdbx_seq_one_letter_code
_entity_poly.pdbx_strand_id
1 'polypeptide(L)'
;MGADQWCDDMELNFSDSHMFRQVQHVLQSVRMDPFLIDLRDKDHYDFLLLAVDPTKKRSKDEMAVLVTILKALSEAVSKIDVMYHHALLHNIFTTCIWYLDLDTRDALLHLITRLAAVADQYLRECLQMLVNNFTPPGPYVPLMEQPRMLAKKKEIYSQLHETLKMISDTVPLASRMLKDVLNRSMPKLFDNKA
;
A
#
# COMPACT_ATOMS: atom_id res chain seq x y z
N MET A 1 -0.93 -40.94 -32.62
CA MET A 1 -2.03 -40.03 -32.27
C MET A 1 -2.19 -40.07 -30.76
N GLY A 2 -1.92 -39.06 -29.96
CA GLY A 2 -1.34 -37.74 -30.15
C GLY A 2 -0.99 -37.29 -28.72
N ALA A 3 0.27 -36.98 -28.48
CA ALA A 3 0.73 -36.28 -27.29
C ALA A 3 0.94 -34.81 -27.69
N ASP A 4 0.78 -33.95 -26.69
CA ASP A 4 1.22 -32.55 -26.64
C ASP A 4 0.42 -31.54 -27.47
N GLN A 5 -0.35 -30.71 -26.76
CA GLN A 5 -0.82 -29.38 -27.15
C GLN A 5 -1.85 -28.97 -26.04
N TRP A 6 -1.69 -27.96 -25.17
CA TRP A 6 -0.92 -26.72 -25.21
C TRP A 6 -0.42 -26.37 -23.80
N CYS A 7 0.89 -26.26 -23.65
CA CYS A 7 1.46 -25.17 -22.87
C CYS A 7 1.51 -24.00 -23.85
N ASP A 8 0.85 -22.89 -23.56
CA ASP A 8 1.33 -21.54 -23.90
C ASP A 8 0.32 -20.49 -23.42
N ASP A 9 0.87 -19.33 -23.07
CA ASP A 9 0.22 -18.06 -22.72
C ASP A 9 -0.15 -17.83 -21.24
N MET A 10 0.83 -17.99 -20.36
CA MET A 10 0.93 -17.14 -19.16
C MET A 10 2.07 -16.11 -19.31
N GLU A 11 2.32 -15.64 -20.53
CA GLU A 11 2.96 -14.32 -20.72
C GLU A 11 1.90 -13.25 -20.51
N LEU A 12 1.64 -12.94 -19.24
CA LEU A 12 0.73 -11.88 -18.86
C LEU A 12 1.41 -10.53 -19.12
N ASN A 13 1.36 -10.07 -20.37
CA ASN A 13 1.36 -8.66 -20.70
C ASN A 13 0.08 -8.05 -20.13
N PHE A 14 0.08 -7.86 -18.80
CA PHE A 14 -0.98 -7.18 -18.08
C PHE A 14 -1.01 -5.72 -18.51
N SER A 15 -1.86 -5.38 -19.47
CA SER A 15 -2.25 -3.98 -19.64
C SER A 15 -2.83 -3.47 -18.33
N ASP A 16 -2.39 -2.30 -17.87
CA ASP A 16 -2.90 -1.66 -16.65
C ASP A 16 -4.44 -1.61 -16.61
N SER A 17 -5.07 -1.48 -17.79
CA SER A 17 -6.53 -1.49 -17.95
C SER A 17 -7.20 -2.84 -17.65
N HIS A 18 -6.53 -3.96 -17.93
CA HIS A 18 -7.01 -5.29 -17.58
C HIS A 18 -6.92 -5.51 -16.08
N MET A 19 -5.79 -5.13 -15.48
CA MET A 19 -5.57 -5.23 -14.04
C MET A 19 -6.56 -4.38 -13.24
N PHE A 20 -6.87 -3.17 -13.70
CA PHE A 20 -7.91 -2.35 -13.09
C PHE A 20 -9.27 -3.06 -13.06
N ARG A 21 -9.74 -3.59 -14.21
CA ARG A 21 -11.02 -4.30 -14.27
C ARG A 21 -11.06 -5.53 -13.37
N GLN A 22 -9.96 -6.27 -13.34
CA GLN A 22 -9.83 -7.46 -12.49
C GLN A 22 -9.88 -7.09 -11.01
N VAL A 23 -9.08 -6.11 -10.56
CA VAL A 23 -9.10 -5.63 -9.18
C VAL A 23 -10.50 -5.13 -8.80
N GLN A 24 -11.14 -4.35 -9.68
CA GLN A 24 -12.49 -3.87 -9.42
C GLN A 24 -13.50 -5.01 -9.25
N HIS A 25 -13.44 -6.03 -10.12
CA HIS A 25 -14.31 -7.20 -10.04
C HIS A 25 -14.11 -7.97 -8.73
N VAL A 26 -12.84 -8.24 -8.39
CA VAL A 26 -12.47 -9.01 -7.20
C VAL A 26 -12.86 -8.28 -5.91
N LEU A 27 -12.69 -6.96 -5.84
CA LEU A 27 -13.15 -6.18 -4.67
C LEU A 27 -14.68 -6.22 -4.53
N GLN A 28 -15.41 -6.26 -5.65
CA GLN A 28 -16.88 -6.33 -5.62
C GLN A 28 -17.38 -7.73 -5.27
N SER A 29 -16.74 -8.80 -5.75
CA SER A 29 -17.15 -10.18 -5.48
C SER A 29 -17.02 -10.54 -4.01
N VAL A 30 -15.96 -10.08 -3.32
CA VAL A 30 -15.73 -10.34 -1.89
C VAL A 30 -16.77 -9.64 -0.98
N ARG A 31 -17.53 -8.69 -1.51
CA ARG A 31 -18.67 -8.08 -0.80
C ARG A 31 -19.94 -8.92 -0.85
N MET A 32 -19.99 -9.92 -1.73
CA MET A 32 -21.13 -10.83 -1.86
C MET A 32 -21.15 -11.80 -0.68
N ASP A 33 -22.31 -12.44 -0.48
CA ASP A 33 -22.45 -13.50 0.50
C ASP A 33 -21.39 -14.60 0.26
N PRO A 34 -20.70 -15.12 1.30
CA PRO A 34 -19.64 -16.12 1.16
C PRO A 34 -20.02 -17.35 0.33
N PHE A 35 -21.30 -17.71 0.25
CA PHE A 35 -21.79 -18.83 -0.56
C PHE A 35 -21.96 -18.49 -2.05
N LEU A 36 -21.86 -17.22 -2.44
CA LEU A 36 -22.02 -16.71 -3.81
C LEU A 36 -20.70 -16.29 -4.46
N ILE A 37 -19.57 -16.37 -3.73
CA ILE A 37 -18.25 -16.00 -4.24
C ILE A 37 -17.71 -17.13 -5.13
N ASP A 38 -17.36 -16.83 -6.38
CA ASP A 38 -16.63 -17.77 -7.24
C ASP A 38 -15.27 -18.07 -6.60
N LEU A 39 -14.91 -19.35 -6.51
CA LEU A 39 -13.61 -19.81 -6.02
C LEU A 39 -12.46 -19.09 -6.73
N ARG A 40 -12.58 -18.83 -8.04
CA ARG A 40 -11.59 -18.05 -8.77
C ARG A 40 -11.46 -16.64 -8.22
N ASP A 41 -12.55 -15.94 -7.97
CA ASP A 41 -12.48 -14.57 -7.44
C ASP A 41 -11.85 -14.52 -6.05
N LYS A 42 -12.12 -15.54 -5.23
CA LYS A 42 -11.47 -15.72 -3.94
C LYS A 42 -9.96 -15.93 -4.08
N ASP A 43 -9.52 -16.81 -4.97
CA ASP A 43 -8.11 -17.06 -5.24
C ASP A 43 -7.40 -15.79 -5.75
N HIS A 44 -8.07 -14.98 -6.58
CA HIS A 44 -7.54 -13.69 -7.02
C HIS A 44 -7.45 -12.67 -5.88
N TYR A 45 -8.41 -12.65 -4.95
CA TYR A 45 -8.30 -11.79 -3.77
C TYR A 45 -7.16 -12.23 -2.84
N ASP A 46 -6.99 -13.53 -2.64
CA ASP A 46 -5.86 -14.07 -1.87
C ASP A 46 -4.53 -13.74 -2.56
N PHE A 47 -4.47 -13.78 -3.89
CA PHE A 47 -3.32 -13.29 -4.66
C PHE A 47 -3.05 -11.81 -4.40
N LEU A 48 -4.08 -10.94 -4.39
CA LEU A 48 -3.91 -9.53 -4.06
C LEU A 48 -3.34 -9.35 -2.64
N LEU A 49 -3.86 -10.10 -1.66
CA LEU A 49 -3.36 -10.05 -0.28
C LEU A 49 -1.89 -10.45 -0.19
N LEU A 50 -1.49 -11.52 -0.89
CA LEU A 50 -0.11 -11.98 -0.98
C LEU A 50 0.79 -10.97 -1.71
N ALA A 51 0.27 -10.31 -2.74
CA ALA A 51 1.01 -9.32 -3.50
C ALA A 51 1.32 -8.07 -2.66
N VAL A 52 0.39 -7.63 -1.79
CA VAL A 52 0.59 -6.46 -0.91
C VAL A 52 1.19 -6.80 0.46
N ASP A 53 1.54 -8.06 0.74
CA ASP A 53 2.08 -8.50 2.03
C ASP A 53 3.37 -7.73 2.42
N PRO A 54 3.40 -6.98 3.54
CA PRO A 54 4.55 -6.17 3.94
C PRO A 54 5.80 -7.01 4.29
N THR A 55 5.62 -8.30 4.64
CA THR A 55 6.71 -9.20 5.06
C THR A 55 7.38 -9.93 3.90
N LYS A 56 6.70 -9.96 2.74
CA LYS A 56 7.18 -10.69 1.56
C LYS A 56 8.42 -10.00 0.97
N LYS A 57 9.52 -10.75 0.88
CA LYS A 57 10.67 -10.38 0.06
C LYS A 57 10.28 -10.49 -1.41
N ARG A 58 10.49 -9.43 -2.19
CA ARG A 58 10.05 -9.34 -3.57
C ARG A 58 11.24 -9.34 -4.54
N SER A 59 11.11 -10.09 -5.62
CA SER A 59 11.96 -9.94 -6.81
C SER A 59 11.62 -8.65 -7.57
N LYS A 60 12.41 -8.29 -8.58
CA LYS A 60 12.12 -7.12 -9.43
C LYS A 60 10.79 -7.25 -10.17
N ASP A 61 10.50 -8.44 -10.68
CA ASP A 61 9.26 -8.70 -11.42
C ASP A 61 8.05 -8.62 -10.49
N GLU A 62 8.19 -9.13 -9.25
CA GLU A 62 7.14 -9.02 -8.23
C GLU A 62 6.91 -7.57 -7.77
N MET A 63 7.95 -6.73 -7.76
CA MET A 63 7.80 -5.29 -7.51
C MET A 63 7.02 -4.61 -8.64
N ALA A 64 7.28 -4.96 -9.90
CA ALA A 64 6.53 -4.42 -11.04
C ALA A 64 5.04 -4.80 -10.97
N VAL A 65 4.73 -6.06 -10.61
CA VAL A 65 3.36 -6.51 -10.37
C VAL A 65 2.72 -5.73 -9.22
N LEU A 66 3.45 -5.50 -8.12
CA LEU A 66 2.96 -4.69 -7.00
C LEU A 66 2.64 -3.25 -7.44
N VAL A 67 3.48 -2.61 -8.26
CA VAL A 67 3.20 -1.27 -8.81
C VAL A 67 1.88 -1.25 -9.56
N THR A 68 1.66 -2.22 -10.46
CA THR A 68 0.42 -2.30 -11.24
C THR A 68 -0.79 -2.54 -10.34
N ILE A 69 -0.67 -3.40 -9.33
CA ILE A 69 -1.74 -3.64 -8.34
C ILE A 69 -2.05 -2.37 -7.54
N LEU A 70 -1.04 -1.66 -7.03
CA LEU A 70 -1.22 -0.42 -6.27
C LEU A 70 -1.88 0.68 -7.10
N LYS A 71 -1.50 0.81 -8.39
CA LYS A 71 -2.15 1.73 -9.33
C LYS A 71 -3.62 1.35 -9.57
N ALA A 72 -3.89 0.07 -9.84
CA ALA A 72 -5.25 -0.42 -10.01
C ALA A 72 -6.11 -0.19 -8.75
N LEU A 73 -5.56 -0.42 -7.56
CA LEU A 73 -6.22 -0.12 -6.29
C LEU A 73 -6.49 1.38 -6.13
N SER A 74 -5.57 2.24 -6.59
CA SER A 74 -5.71 3.71 -6.52
C SER A 74 -6.85 4.23 -7.37
N GLU A 75 -7.18 3.53 -8.46
CA GLU A 75 -8.33 3.83 -9.30
C GLU A 75 -9.62 3.20 -8.73
N ALA A 76 -9.50 2.05 -8.07
CA ALA A 76 -10.61 1.28 -7.51
C ALA A 76 -10.95 1.64 -6.05
N VAL A 77 -10.41 2.72 -5.48
CA VAL A 77 -10.60 3.07 -4.05
C VAL A 77 -12.07 3.19 -3.67
N SER A 78 -12.94 3.64 -4.58
CA SER A 78 -14.40 3.71 -4.35
C SER A 78 -15.07 2.35 -4.09
N LYS A 79 -14.40 1.24 -4.42
CA LYS A 79 -14.89 -0.13 -4.18
C LYS A 79 -14.31 -0.73 -2.91
N ILE A 80 -13.29 -0.11 -2.33
CA ILE A 80 -12.67 -0.57 -1.10
C ILE A 80 -13.57 -0.24 0.08
N ASP A 81 -13.86 -1.24 0.90
CA ASP A 81 -14.71 -1.12 2.08
C ASP A 81 -13.96 -1.67 3.30
N VAL A 82 -13.95 -0.92 4.40
CA VAL A 82 -13.21 -1.29 5.61
C VAL A 82 -13.72 -2.59 6.23
N MET A 83 -15.00 -2.91 6.09
CA MET A 83 -15.60 -4.12 6.65
C MET A 83 -15.16 -5.37 5.91
N TYR A 84 -15.10 -5.30 4.58
CA TYR A 84 -14.83 -6.46 3.73
C TYR A 84 -13.34 -6.61 3.40
N HIS A 85 -12.57 -5.52 3.43
CA HIS A 85 -11.19 -5.49 2.93
C HIS A 85 -10.19 -5.12 4.02
N HIS A 86 -10.52 -5.42 5.27
CA HIS A 86 -9.67 -5.12 6.42
C HIS A 86 -8.25 -5.68 6.27
N ALA A 87 -8.09 -6.94 5.83
CA ALA A 87 -6.79 -7.56 5.63
C ALA A 87 -5.95 -6.85 4.55
N LEU A 88 -6.59 -6.48 3.44
CA LEU A 88 -5.94 -5.75 2.35
C LEU A 88 -5.45 -4.37 2.83
N LEU A 89 -6.33 -3.62 3.49
CA LEU A 89 -6.02 -2.32 4.07
C LEU A 89 -4.92 -2.42 5.14
N HIS A 90 -4.98 -3.44 5.98
CA HIS A 90 -3.95 -3.70 6.98
C HIS A 90 -2.57 -3.89 6.34
N ASN A 91 -2.48 -4.73 5.29
CA ASN A 91 -1.22 -4.94 4.57
C ASN A 91 -0.70 -3.65 3.92
N ILE A 92 -1.58 -2.86 3.30
CA ILE A 92 -1.22 -1.57 2.70
C ILE A 92 -0.69 -0.59 3.76
N PHE A 93 -1.38 -0.44 4.90
CA PHE A 93 -0.99 0.51 5.95
C PHE A 93 0.22 0.07 6.79
N THR A 94 0.54 -1.22 6.79
CA THR A 94 1.74 -1.77 7.47
C THR A 94 2.96 -1.82 6.56
N THR A 95 2.80 -1.56 5.26
CA THR A 95 3.91 -1.54 4.31
C THR A 95 4.90 -0.42 4.64
N CYS A 96 6.18 -0.81 4.74
CA CYS A 96 7.27 0.11 5.07
C CYS A 96 7.95 0.61 3.80
N ILE A 97 7.88 1.93 3.59
CA ILE A 97 8.37 2.63 2.39
C ILE A 97 9.89 2.47 2.21
N TRP A 98 10.61 2.22 3.30
CA TRP A 98 12.07 2.08 3.29
C TRP A 98 12.58 0.86 2.51
N TYR A 99 11.76 -0.20 2.41
CA TYR A 99 12.10 -1.43 1.67
C TYR A 99 11.68 -1.37 0.19
N LEU A 100 10.95 -0.33 -0.21
CA LEU A 100 10.45 -0.16 -1.57
C LEU A 100 11.47 0.58 -2.45
N ASP A 101 11.40 0.31 -3.75
CA ASP A 101 12.01 1.10 -4.81
C ASP A 101 11.17 2.36 -5.11
N LEU A 102 11.69 3.22 -6.00
CA LEU A 102 11.11 4.53 -6.26
C LEU A 102 9.69 4.44 -6.84
N ASP A 103 9.48 3.57 -7.82
CA ASP A 103 8.20 3.46 -8.55
C ASP A 103 7.11 2.86 -7.66
N THR A 104 7.44 1.83 -6.89
CA THR A 104 6.51 1.22 -5.93
C THR A 104 6.14 2.17 -4.80
N ARG A 105 7.10 2.96 -4.33
CA ARG A 105 6.86 3.97 -3.30
C ARG A 105 5.92 5.08 -3.80
N ASP A 106 6.12 5.57 -5.02
CA ASP A 106 5.24 6.56 -5.64
C ASP A 106 3.81 6.02 -5.79
N ALA A 107 3.66 4.80 -6.32
CA ALA A 107 2.36 4.15 -6.45
C ALA A 107 1.65 3.95 -5.10
N LEU A 108 2.38 3.58 -4.05
CA LEU A 108 1.83 3.43 -2.70
C LEU A 108 1.39 4.79 -2.14
N LEU A 109 2.20 5.84 -2.24
CA LEU A 109 1.87 7.17 -1.71
C LEU A 109 0.67 7.78 -2.46
N HIS A 110 0.57 7.54 -3.76
CA HIS A 110 -0.61 7.92 -4.54
C HIS A 110 -1.87 7.19 -4.06
N LEU A 111 -1.79 5.87 -3.80
CA LEU A 111 -2.90 5.10 -3.22
C LEU A 111 -3.33 5.66 -1.85
N ILE A 112 -2.37 5.97 -0.97
CA ILE A 112 -2.63 6.53 0.37
C ILE A 112 -3.33 7.89 0.27
N THR A 113 -2.90 8.74 -0.67
CA THR A 113 -3.55 10.02 -0.91
C THR A 113 -5.01 9.83 -1.36
N ARG A 114 -5.25 8.91 -2.29
CA ARG A 114 -6.60 8.59 -2.77
C ARG A 114 -7.48 8.03 -1.67
N LEU A 115 -6.96 7.12 -0.83
CA LEU A 115 -7.65 6.58 0.34
C LEU A 115 -8.00 7.67 1.35
N ALA A 116 -7.07 8.56 1.66
CA ALA A 116 -7.31 9.67 2.59
C ALA A 116 -8.39 10.64 2.08
N ALA A 117 -8.51 10.81 0.76
CA ALA A 117 -9.56 11.62 0.15
C ALA A 117 -10.94 10.94 0.18
N VAL A 118 -11.02 9.63 0.41
CA VAL A 118 -12.30 8.93 0.59
C VAL A 118 -12.81 9.16 2.01
N ALA A 119 -13.86 9.98 2.08
CA ALA A 119 -14.68 10.33 3.24
C ALA A 119 -14.27 9.69 4.58
N ASP A 120 -13.39 10.36 5.34
CA ASP A 120 -12.94 10.15 6.74
C ASP A 120 -12.63 8.72 7.25
N GLN A 121 -12.93 7.66 6.50
CA GLN A 121 -12.86 6.27 6.91
C GLN A 121 -11.43 5.76 7.04
N TYR A 122 -10.53 6.32 6.22
CA TYR A 122 -9.14 5.87 6.13
C TYR A 122 -8.15 6.95 6.54
N LEU A 123 -8.62 8.17 6.82
CA LEU A 123 -7.76 9.33 7.03
C LEU A 123 -6.80 9.12 8.20
N ARG A 124 -7.27 8.53 9.30
CA ARG A 124 -6.44 8.27 10.48
C ARG A 124 -5.31 7.30 10.15
N GLU A 125 -5.64 6.20 9.52
CA GLU A 125 -4.75 5.08 9.19
C GLU A 125 -3.71 5.53 8.15
N CYS A 126 -4.13 6.33 7.16
CA CYS A 126 -3.24 6.95 6.19
C CYS A 126 -2.21 7.85 6.87
N LEU A 127 -2.66 8.78 7.73
CA LEU A 127 -1.77 9.69 8.46
C LEU A 127 -0.83 8.90 9.40
N GLN A 128 -1.34 7.88 10.07
CA GLN A 128 -0.56 7.03 10.97
C GLN A 128 0.55 6.29 10.22
N MET A 129 0.23 5.71 9.06
CA MET A 129 1.20 5.02 8.21
C MET A 129 2.31 5.98 7.74
N LEU A 130 1.94 7.19 7.30
CA LEU A 130 2.92 8.19 6.87
C LEU A 130 3.83 8.62 8.02
N VAL A 131 3.26 8.92 9.19
CA VAL A 131 4.01 9.30 10.40
C VAL A 131 4.96 8.20 10.84
N ASN A 132 4.52 6.93 10.83
CA ASN A 132 5.36 5.80 11.21
C ASN A 132 6.57 5.63 10.28
N ASN A 133 6.43 5.96 8.99
CA ASN A 133 7.50 5.87 8.02
C ASN A 133 8.53 7.01 8.10
N PHE A 134 8.32 8.07 8.91
CA PHE A 134 9.40 9.02 9.21
C PHE A 134 10.51 8.40 10.06
N THR A 135 10.19 7.34 10.81
CA THR A 135 11.16 6.57 11.58
C THR A 135 11.66 5.41 10.71
N PRO A 136 12.97 5.35 10.39
CA PRO A 136 13.53 4.23 9.65
C PRO A 136 13.46 2.94 10.49
N PRO A 137 13.25 1.77 9.87
CA PRO A 137 13.28 0.51 10.61
C PRO A 137 14.71 0.21 11.10
N GLY A 138 14.81 -0.51 12.23
CA GLY A 138 16.06 -0.78 12.95
C GLY A 138 17.28 -1.17 12.10
N PRO A 139 17.16 -2.02 11.07
CA PRO A 139 18.30 -2.39 10.22
C PRO A 139 18.93 -1.23 9.45
N TYR A 140 18.17 -0.17 9.14
CA TYR A 140 18.67 1.00 8.40
C TYR A 140 19.23 2.09 9.31
N VAL A 141 18.92 2.09 10.61
CA VAL A 141 19.43 3.06 11.59
C VAL A 141 20.97 3.16 11.56
N PRO A 142 21.75 2.05 11.64
CA PRO A 142 23.21 2.13 11.60
C PRO A 142 23.76 2.50 10.21
N LEU A 143 22.96 2.35 9.15
CA LEU A 143 23.36 2.66 7.77
C LEU A 143 23.10 4.13 7.39
N MET A 144 22.41 4.89 8.25
CA MET A 144 22.00 6.27 7.95
C MET A 144 23.15 7.26 7.77
N GLU A 145 24.36 6.93 8.22
CA GLU A 145 25.53 7.77 8.06
C GLU A 145 26.16 7.65 6.66
N GLN A 146 25.76 6.65 5.86
CA GLN A 146 26.31 6.45 4.52
C GLN A 146 25.73 7.48 3.52
N PRO A 147 26.55 8.08 2.64
CA PRO A 147 26.09 9.08 1.67
C PRO A 147 24.92 8.63 0.78
N ARG A 148 24.94 7.36 0.36
CA ARG A 148 23.83 6.75 -0.42
C ARG A 148 22.53 6.70 0.38
N MET A 149 22.62 6.35 1.67
CA MET A 149 21.46 6.28 2.56
C MET A 149 20.94 7.67 2.94
N LEU A 150 21.82 8.66 3.05
CA LEU A 150 21.43 10.07 3.23
C LEU A 150 20.62 10.60 2.05
N ALA A 151 21.03 10.29 0.81
CA ALA A 151 20.28 10.65 -0.38
C ALA A 151 18.89 10.00 -0.38
N LYS A 152 18.82 8.67 -0.15
CA LYS A 152 17.54 7.93 -0.06
C LYS A 152 16.63 8.49 1.05
N LYS A 153 17.20 8.82 2.22
CA LYS A 153 16.47 9.42 3.34
C LYS A 153 15.83 10.75 2.96
N LYS A 154 16.61 11.65 2.35
CA LYS A 154 16.10 12.97 1.91
C LYS A 154 14.94 12.81 0.92
N GLU A 155 15.07 11.88 -0.02
CA GLU A 155 14.03 11.61 -1.00
C GLU A 155 12.74 11.07 -0.36
N ILE A 156 12.85 10.06 0.50
CA ILE A 156 11.70 9.50 1.23
C ILE A 156 11.02 10.60 2.06
N TYR A 157 11.78 11.42 2.77
CA TYR A 157 11.22 12.50 3.58
C TYR A 157 10.54 13.58 2.73
N SER A 158 11.08 13.92 1.56
CA SER A 158 10.43 14.84 0.62
C SER A 158 9.08 14.29 0.19
N GLN A 159 9.03 13.03 -0.23
CA GLN A 159 7.79 12.40 -0.72
C GLN A 159 6.75 12.22 0.39
N LEU A 160 7.17 11.84 1.60
CA LEU A 160 6.26 11.78 2.75
C LEU A 160 5.67 13.16 3.08
N HIS A 161 6.50 14.21 3.07
CA HIS A 161 6.07 15.57 3.32
C HIS A 161 5.12 16.08 2.23
N GLU A 162 5.43 15.85 0.96
CA GLU A 162 4.56 16.19 -0.17
C GLU A 162 3.22 15.47 -0.10
N THR A 163 3.22 14.18 0.27
CA THR A 163 1.99 13.40 0.46
C THR A 163 1.14 13.94 1.60
N LEU A 164 1.75 14.22 2.76
CA LEU A 164 1.05 14.83 3.90
C LEU A 164 0.47 16.21 3.56
N LYS A 165 1.21 17.00 2.79
CA LYS A 165 0.74 18.30 2.31
C LYS A 165 -0.46 18.11 1.38
N MET A 166 -0.39 17.22 0.40
CA MET A 166 -1.49 16.93 -0.53
C MET A 166 -2.76 16.48 0.21
N ILE A 167 -2.61 15.61 1.21
CA ILE A 167 -3.74 15.17 2.05
C ILE A 167 -4.30 16.35 2.85
N SER A 168 -3.44 17.21 3.42
CA SER A 168 -3.87 18.38 4.19
C SER A 168 -4.59 19.43 3.34
N ASP A 169 -4.15 19.62 2.09
CA ASP A 169 -4.77 20.52 1.13
C ASP A 169 -6.12 19.97 0.64
N THR A 170 -6.26 18.63 0.55
CA THR A 170 -7.48 17.96 0.07
C THR A 170 -8.53 17.77 1.17
N VAL A 171 -8.09 17.49 2.40
CA VAL A 171 -8.97 17.09 3.52
C VAL A 171 -8.76 18.06 4.69
N PRO A 172 -9.69 19.01 4.93
CA PRO A 172 -9.55 20.02 5.99
C PRO A 172 -9.38 19.42 7.40
N LEU A 173 -9.92 18.23 7.64
CA LEU A 173 -9.81 17.54 8.93
C LEU A 173 -8.42 16.95 9.18
N ALA A 174 -7.61 16.76 8.13
CA ALA A 174 -6.31 16.11 8.21
C ALA A 174 -5.36 16.83 9.17
N SER A 175 -5.32 18.17 9.16
CA SER A 175 -4.41 18.92 10.04
C SER A 175 -4.72 18.69 11.52
N ARG A 176 -6.01 18.60 11.88
CA ARG A 176 -6.42 18.29 13.27
C ARG A 176 -6.06 16.87 13.65
N MET A 177 -6.34 15.91 12.77
CA MET A 177 -6.04 14.49 13.03
C MET A 177 -4.55 14.18 13.04
N LEU A 178 -3.77 14.86 12.20
CA LEU A 178 -2.31 14.73 12.16
C LEU A 178 -1.70 15.14 13.51
N LYS A 179 -2.20 16.22 14.12
CA LYS A 179 -1.78 16.62 15.47
C LYS A 179 -2.03 15.51 16.50
N ASP A 180 -3.20 14.87 16.46
CA ASP A 180 -3.53 13.77 17.37
C ASP A 180 -2.67 12.53 17.13
N VAL A 181 -2.39 12.20 15.86
CA VAL A 181 -1.51 11.10 15.47
C VAL A 181 -0.08 11.37 15.94
N LEU A 182 0.47 12.55 15.68
CA LEU A 182 1.81 12.94 16.10
C LEU A 182 1.97 12.88 17.63
N ASN A 183 0.99 13.39 18.38
CA ASN A 183 1.03 13.32 19.84
C ASN A 183 1.07 11.88 20.39
N ARG A 184 0.50 10.91 19.65
CA ARG A 184 0.53 9.49 20.02
C ARG A 184 1.81 8.79 19.57
N SER A 185 2.34 9.18 18.42
CA SER A 185 3.52 8.56 17.79
C SER A 185 4.85 9.14 18.23
N MET A 186 4.87 10.36 18.80
CA MET A 186 6.10 10.92 19.36
C MET A 186 6.58 10.00 20.49
N PRO A 187 7.88 9.64 20.50
CA PRO A 187 8.48 8.98 21.65
C PRO A 187 8.20 9.85 22.86
N LYS A 188 7.41 9.34 23.81
CA LYS A 188 7.19 10.06 25.05
C LYS A 188 8.57 10.16 25.71
N LEU A 189 9.03 11.40 25.94
CA LEU A 189 10.31 11.70 26.58
C LEU A 189 10.51 11.02 27.96
N PHE A 190 9.51 10.27 28.44
CA PHE A 190 9.50 9.57 29.71
C PHE A 190 9.33 8.05 29.63
N ASP A 191 9.42 7.41 28.45
CA ASP A 191 9.63 5.96 28.39
C ASP A 191 11.12 5.61 28.60
N ASN A 192 11.65 6.11 29.72
CA ASN A 192 12.76 5.50 30.43
C ASN A 192 12.19 4.36 31.28
N LYS A 193 12.14 3.15 30.71
CA LYS A 193 12.28 1.89 31.46
C LYS A 193 13.09 0.96 30.54
N ALA A 194 14.41 0.94 30.72
CA ALA A 194 15.14 0.06 31.64
C ALA A 194 15.57 -1.21 30.91
#